data_AF-A0A132ADL3-F1
#
_entry.id   AF-A0A132ADL3-F1
#
_cell.length_a   1.000
_cell.length_b   1.000
_cell.length_c   1.000
_cell.angle_alpha   90.00
_cell.angle_beta   90.00
_cell.angle_gamma   90.00
#
_symmetry.space_group_name_H-M   'P 1'
#
loop_
_entity.id
_entity.type
_entity.pdbx_description
1 polymer ?
#
loop_
_entity_poly.entity_id
_entity_poly.type
_entity_poly.pdbx_seq_one_letter_code
_entity_poly.pdbx_strand_id
1 'polypeptide(L)'
;MSTISQTLYQSLHADSEISSGDLDQSIMENRNKLLVSKIYLRAFLWNKRCLLAYHHDRLQKLKKIRWQLGAILPIEIRSNISEDELRWFLNYSKNLSDYMSRLSDNKGIDLSLMKAPPKKLYIQVRCITEYGRLDLDDGTSVILSKDSMVIPIHMSNVIKLKQIIICLCLNAKN
;
A
#
# COMPACT_ATOMS: atom_id res chain seq x y z
N MET A 1 -16.63 -16.27 2.23
CA MET A 1 -16.52 -16.10 0.77
C MET A 1 -16.54 -17.42 -0.01
N SER A 2 -16.16 -18.56 0.58
CA SER A 2 -16.35 -19.92 0.02
C SER A 2 -17.83 -20.30 -0.13
N THR A 3 -18.65 -19.89 0.84
CA THR A 3 -20.07 -20.24 0.96
C THR A 3 -20.91 -19.85 -0.25
N ILE A 4 -20.79 -18.63 -0.77
CA ILE A 4 -21.55 -18.18 -1.96
C ILE A 4 -21.17 -18.97 -3.21
N SER A 5 -19.91 -19.38 -3.32
CA SER A 5 -19.46 -20.18 -4.45
C SER A 5 -19.93 -21.63 -4.33
N GLN A 6 -19.95 -22.18 -3.12
CA GLN A 6 -20.43 -23.54 -2.81
C GLN A 6 -21.95 -23.66 -2.94
N THR A 7 -22.73 -22.71 -2.42
CA THR A 7 -24.19 -22.72 -2.53
C THR A 7 -24.66 -22.59 -3.98
N LEU A 8 -23.93 -21.82 -4.80
CA LEU A 8 -24.20 -21.71 -6.24
C LEU A 8 -23.80 -22.97 -7.03
N TYR A 9 -22.72 -23.65 -6.63
CA TYR A 9 -22.32 -24.92 -7.23
C TYR A 9 -23.32 -26.04 -6.89
N GLN A 10 -23.81 -26.07 -5.65
CA GLN A 10 -24.85 -26.99 -5.20
C GLN A 10 -26.20 -26.72 -5.87
N SER A 11 -26.56 -25.47 -6.14
CA SER A 11 -27.79 -25.16 -6.89
C SER A 11 -27.68 -25.45 -8.39
N LEU A 12 -26.49 -25.33 -9.00
CA LEU A 12 -26.25 -25.79 -10.37
C LEU A 12 -26.29 -27.33 -10.48
N HIS A 13 -25.81 -28.06 -9.48
CA HIS A 13 -25.91 -29.51 -9.43
C HIS A 13 -27.33 -30.00 -9.12
N ALA A 14 -28.06 -29.33 -8.24
CA ALA A 14 -29.45 -29.66 -7.94
C ALA A 14 -30.37 -29.53 -9.18
N ASP A 15 -30.08 -28.56 -10.07
CA ASP A 15 -30.80 -28.40 -11.35
C ASP A 15 -30.47 -29.52 -12.37
N SER A 16 -29.37 -30.27 -12.19
CA SER A 16 -28.94 -31.36 -13.08
C SER A 16 -29.51 -32.74 -12.73
N GLU A 17 -30.07 -32.91 -11.53
CA GLU A 17 -30.57 -34.20 -11.03
C GLU A 17 -32.07 -34.45 -11.27
N ILE A 18 -32.79 -33.52 -11.92
CA ILE A 18 -34.19 -33.72 -12.29
C ILE A 18 -34.27 -34.20 -13.75
N SER A 19 -34.19 -35.52 -13.94
CA SER A 19 -34.63 -36.19 -15.17
C SER A 19 -35.58 -37.33 -14.82
N SER A 20 -36.88 -37.05 -14.95
CA SER A 20 -37.89 -38.01 -15.39
C SER A 20 -39.25 -37.31 -15.52
N GLY A 21 -39.74 -37.16 -16.76
CA GLY A 21 -41.10 -36.72 -17.07
C GLY A 21 -41.15 -35.71 -18.21
N ASP A 22 -41.93 -36.02 -19.24
CA ASP A 22 -42.04 -35.30 -20.52
C ASP A 22 -42.11 -33.77 -20.37
N LEU A 23 -41.15 -33.06 -20.97
CA LEU A 23 -41.00 -31.61 -20.85
C LEU A 23 -41.35 -30.91 -22.18
N ASP A 24 -42.34 -30.02 -22.12
CA ASP A 24 -42.67 -29.07 -23.19
C ASP A 24 -41.40 -28.38 -23.74
N GLN A 25 -41.22 -28.43 -25.06
CA GLN A 25 -40.05 -27.86 -25.76
C GLN A 25 -39.78 -26.40 -25.39
N SER A 26 -40.84 -25.61 -25.14
CA SER A 26 -40.76 -24.21 -24.73
C SER A 26 -40.16 -24.01 -23.34
N ILE A 27 -40.43 -24.92 -22.39
CA ILE A 27 -39.89 -24.87 -21.03
C ILE A 27 -38.40 -25.23 -21.06
N MET A 28 -38.01 -26.22 -21.86
CA MET A 28 -36.61 -26.58 -22.08
C MET A 28 -35.81 -25.45 -22.69
N GLU A 29 -36.35 -24.75 -23.68
CA GLU A 29 -35.67 -23.64 -24.33
C GLU A 29 -35.48 -22.45 -23.38
N ASN A 30 -36.48 -22.17 -22.52
CA ASN A 30 -36.37 -21.15 -21.47
C ASN A 30 -35.35 -21.52 -20.38
N ARG A 31 -35.27 -22.80 -19.98
CA ARG A 31 -34.23 -23.28 -19.06
C ARG A 31 -32.84 -23.15 -19.67
N ASN A 32 -32.67 -23.51 -20.94
CA ASN A 32 -31.40 -23.36 -21.65
C ASN A 32 -30.95 -21.88 -21.73
N LYS A 33 -31.87 -20.95 -22.03
CA LYS A 33 -31.58 -19.49 -22.01
C LYS A 33 -31.18 -19.01 -20.61
N LEU A 34 -31.86 -19.48 -19.56
CA LEU A 34 -31.53 -19.14 -18.17
C LEU A 34 -30.15 -19.68 -17.76
N LEU A 35 -29.81 -20.91 -18.12
CA LEU A 35 -28.52 -21.52 -17.85
C LEU A 35 -27.38 -20.75 -18.53
N VAL A 36 -27.54 -20.42 -19.80
CA VAL A 36 -26.58 -19.61 -20.56
C VAL A 36 -26.38 -18.24 -19.88
N SER A 37 -27.46 -17.58 -19.47
CA SER A 37 -27.39 -16.30 -18.73
C SER A 37 -26.67 -16.44 -17.38
N LYS A 38 -26.94 -17.51 -16.61
CA LYS A 38 -26.25 -17.82 -15.35
C LYS A 38 -24.74 -18.00 -15.57
N ILE A 39 -24.33 -18.68 -16.65
CA ILE A 39 -22.92 -18.88 -17.00
C ILE A 39 -22.24 -17.55 -17.35
N TYR A 40 -22.86 -16.71 -18.18
CA TYR A 40 -22.33 -15.39 -18.52
C TYR A 40 -22.21 -14.48 -17.29
N LEU A 41 -23.24 -14.43 -16.44
CA LEU A 41 -23.21 -13.67 -15.20
C LEU A 41 -22.06 -14.16 -14.29
N ARG A 42 -21.85 -15.47 -14.22
CA ARG A 42 -20.77 -16.05 -13.42
C ARG A 42 -19.39 -15.66 -13.94
N ALA A 43 -19.17 -15.80 -15.24
CA ALA A 43 -17.92 -15.39 -15.89
C ALA A 43 -17.65 -13.89 -15.70
N PHE A 44 -18.68 -13.05 -15.85
CA PHE A 44 -18.59 -11.62 -15.58
C PHE A 44 -18.20 -11.31 -14.14
N LEU A 45 -18.84 -11.96 -13.16
CA LEU A 45 -18.53 -11.78 -11.75
C LEU A 45 -17.10 -12.25 -11.40
N TRP A 46 -16.60 -13.28 -12.07
CA TRP A 46 -15.22 -13.75 -11.91
C TRP A 46 -14.23 -12.72 -12.42
N ASN A 47 -14.43 -12.22 -13.65
CA ASN A 47 -13.60 -11.16 -14.22
C ASN A 47 -13.59 -9.91 -13.34
N LYS A 48 -14.77 -9.48 -12.87
CA LYS A 48 -14.90 -8.35 -11.93
C LYS A 48 -14.09 -8.57 -10.64
N ARG A 49 -14.15 -9.76 -10.06
CA ARG A 49 -13.42 -10.08 -8.81
C ARG A 49 -11.92 -10.11 -9.03
N CYS A 50 -11.44 -10.71 -10.12
CA CYS A 50 -10.03 -10.77 -10.45
C CYS A 50 -9.45 -9.36 -10.66
N LEU A 51 -10.16 -8.51 -11.40
CA LEU A 51 -9.76 -7.11 -11.62
C LEU A 51 -9.74 -6.31 -10.32
N LEU A 52 -10.77 -6.45 -9.48
CA LEU A 52 -10.83 -5.75 -8.20
C LEU A 52 -9.72 -6.22 -7.25
N ALA A 53 -9.43 -7.52 -7.21
CA ALA A 53 -8.34 -8.07 -6.42
C ALA A 53 -6.98 -7.54 -6.87
N TYR A 54 -6.74 -7.46 -8.19
CA TYR A 54 -5.52 -6.88 -8.76
C TYR A 54 -5.34 -5.41 -8.36
N HIS A 55 -6.35 -4.58 -8.60
CA HIS A 55 -6.29 -3.16 -8.23
C HIS A 55 -6.15 -2.98 -6.71
N HIS A 56 -6.85 -3.78 -5.90
CA HIS A 56 -6.74 -3.71 -4.46
C HIS A 56 -5.31 -4.02 -3.98
N ASP A 57 -4.69 -5.11 -4.44
CA ASP A 57 -3.31 -5.46 -4.07
C ASP A 57 -2.33 -4.35 -4.46
N ARG A 58 -2.51 -3.79 -5.67
CA ARG A 58 -1.69 -2.70 -6.18
C ARG A 58 -1.81 -1.42 -5.33
N LEU A 59 -3.02 -1.04 -4.92
CA LEU A 59 -3.24 0.06 -3.99
C LEU A 59 -2.65 -0.21 -2.59
N GLN A 60 -2.70 -1.45 -2.10
CA GLN A 60 -2.06 -1.81 -0.83
C GLN A 60 -0.54 -1.67 -0.89
N LYS A 61 0.09 -2.01 -2.03
CA LYS A 61 1.52 -1.74 -2.26
C LYS A 61 1.82 -0.25 -2.24
N LEU A 62 1.02 0.58 -2.91
CA LEU A 62 1.17 2.04 -2.87
C LEU A 62 1.04 2.62 -1.46
N LYS A 63 0.11 2.11 -0.64
CA LYS A 63 0.02 2.49 0.78
C LYS A 63 1.32 2.16 1.52
N LYS A 64 1.84 0.93 1.36
CA LYS A 64 3.11 0.53 1.99
C LYS A 64 4.25 1.47 1.60
N ILE A 65 4.32 1.85 0.33
CA ILE A 65 5.32 2.81 -0.16
C ILE A 65 5.15 4.18 0.52
N ARG A 66 3.92 4.70 0.63
CA ARG A 66 3.64 5.97 1.35
C ARG A 66 4.15 5.95 2.79
N TRP A 67 4.03 4.80 3.46
CA TRP A 67 4.48 4.60 4.84
C TRP A 67 5.98 4.30 4.97
N GLN A 68 6.70 4.04 3.87
CA GLN A 68 8.14 3.74 3.86
C GLN A 68 8.98 4.92 3.37
N LEU A 69 8.58 5.56 2.27
CA LEU A 69 9.31 6.64 1.61
C LEU A 69 8.75 8.03 1.94
N GLY A 70 7.51 8.12 2.40
CA GLY A 70 6.84 9.39 2.66
C GLY A 70 6.00 9.88 1.47
N ALA A 71 5.69 11.18 1.45
CA ALA A 71 4.79 11.79 0.46
C ALA A 71 5.44 11.95 -0.93
N ILE A 72 6.77 11.97 -1.01
CA ILE A 72 7.52 12.18 -2.25
C ILE A 72 7.90 10.82 -2.81
N LEU A 73 7.56 10.60 -4.08
CA LEU A 73 7.80 9.35 -4.77
C LEU A 73 8.99 9.49 -5.74
N PRO A 74 9.98 8.58 -5.71
CA PRO A 74 11.06 8.52 -6.69
C PRO A 74 10.55 8.43 -8.13
N ILE A 75 11.32 8.97 -9.08
CA ILE A 75 10.95 9.02 -10.50
C ILE A 75 10.71 7.63 -11.10
N GLU A 76 11.51 6.65 -10.67
CA GLU A 76 11.44 5.24 -11.09
C GLU A 76 10.11 4.57 -10.72
N ILE A 77 9.54 4.95 -9.58
CA ILE A 77 8.26 4.41 -9.13
C ILE A 77 7.13 5.15 -9.86
N ARG A 78 7.27 6.46 -10.06
CA ARG A 78 6.28 7.27 -10.77
C ARG A 78 6.09 6.82 -12.22
N SER A 79 7.14 6.40 -12.92
CA SER A 79 7.02 5.90 -14.30
C SER A 79 6.20 4.62 -14.42
N ASN A 80 6.09 3.83 -13.36
CA ASN A 80 5.38 2.54 -13.36
C ASN A 80 3.92 2.64 -12.88
N ILE A 81 3.43 3.85 -12.58
CA ILE A 81 2.11 4.12 -12.01
C ILE A 81 1.24 4.81 -13.06
N SER A 82 -0.06 4.47 -13.12
CA SER A 82 -1.01 5.17 -13.98
C SER A 82 -1.46 6.50 -13.37
N GLU A 83 -1.95 7.42 -14.21
CA GLU A 83 -2.38 8.75 -13.75
C GLU A 83 -3.49 8.67 -12.68
N ASP A 84 -4.42 7.71 -12.80
CA ASP A 84 -5.49 7.50 -11.82
C ASP A 84 -4.96 7.01 -10.47
N GLU A 85 -3.96 6.12 -10.49
CA GLU A 85 -3.30 5.64 -9.28
C GLU A 85 -2.51 6.76 -8.59
N LEU A 86 -1.87 7.63 -9.39
CA LEU A 86 -1.18 8.81 -8.88
C LEU A 86 -2.16 9.78 -8.21
N ARG A 87 -3.28 10.09 -8.86
CA ARG A 87 -4.35 10.92 -8.28
C ARG A 87 -4.86 10.33 -6.97
N TRP A 88 -5.06 9.01 -6.93
CA TRP A 88 -5.45 8.31 -5.71
C TRP A 88 -4.39 8.45 -4.60
N PHE A 89 -3.10 8.29 -4.94
CA PHE A 89 -1.99 8.42 -3.99
C PHE A 89 -1.88 9.82 -3.40
N LEU A 90 -2.06 10.87 -4.22
CA LEU A 90 -2.07 12.26 -3.78
C LEU A 90 -3.23 12.52 -2.82
N ASN A 91 -4.43 12.03 -3.15
CA ASN A 91 -5.60 12.14 -2.27
C ASN A 91 -5.39 11.40 -0.94
N TYR A 92 -4.83 10.19 -0.99
CA TYR A 92 -4.48 9.43 0.22
C TYR A 92 -3.46 10.17 1.08
N SER A 93 -2.43 10.75 0.45
CA SER A 93 -1.40 11.53 1.14
C SER A 93 -1.99 12.78 1.81
N LYS A 94 -2.90 13.50 1.13
CA LYS A 94 -3.62 14.64 1.68
C LYS A 94 -4.45 14.25 2.91
N ASN A 95 -5.23 13.16 2.81
CA ASN A 95 -6.05 12.67 3.92
C ASN A 95 -5.20 12.25 5.12
N LEU A 96 -4.05 11.62 4.87
CA LEU A 96 -3.13 11.20 5.92
C LEU A 96 -2.47 12.41 6.59
N SER A 97 -2.09 13.44 5.82
CA SER A 97 -1.57 14.70 6.38
C SER A 97 -2.61 15.45 7.22
N ASP A 98 -3.87 15.50 6.77
CA ASP A 98 -4.98 16.08 7.55
C ASP A 98 -5.27 15.29 8.83
N TYR A 99 -5.13 13.96 8.78
CA TYR A 99 -5.22 13.14 9.99
C TYR A 99 -4.05 13.41 10.96
N MET A 100 -2.82 13.49 10.44
CA MET A 100 -1.63 13.75 11.25
C MET A 100 -1.67 15.13 11.92
N SER A 101 -2.20 16.16 11.25
CA SER A 101 -2.30 17.52 11.80
C SER A 101 -3.31 17.65 12.94
N ARG A 102 -4.43 16.90 12.86
CA ARG A 102 -5.46 16.88 13.90
C ARG A 102 -5.05 16.10 15.14
N LEU A 103 -4.03 15.24 15.02
CA LEU A 103 -3.57 14.42 16.13
C LEU A 103 -2.74 15.27 17.12
N SER A 104 -3.01 15.11 18.42
CA SER A 104 -2.36 15.81 19.54
C SER A 104 -2.63 17.33 19.60
N ASP A 105 -3.88 17.72 19.90
CA ASP A 105 -4.27 19.12 20.15
C ASP A 105 -3.72 20.11 19.11
N ASN A 106 -3.83 19.76 17.82
CA ASN A 106 -3.32 20.52 16.66
C ASN A 106 -1.80 20.75 16.62
N LYS A 107 -1.01 20.02 17.42
CA LYS A 107 0.47 20.07 17.38
C LYS A 107 1.06 19.19 16.28
N GLY A 108 0.26 18.24 15.76
CA GLY A 108 0.63 17.39 14.65
C GLY A 108 1.64 16.31 15.04
N ILE A 109 1.34 15.05 14.76
CA ILE A 109 2.29 13.95 14.99
C ILE A 109 2.51 13.19 13.68
N ASP A 110 3.77 13.08 13.28
CA ASP A 110 4.15 12.27 12.14
C ASP A 110 4.32 10.80 12.54
N LEU A 111 3.30 10.01 12.22
CA LEU A 111 3.22 8.56 12.45
C LEU A 111 4.21 7.75 11.59
N SER A 112 4.82 8.35 10.55
CA SER A 112 5.71 7.64 9.65
C SER A 112 7.13 7.48 10.18
N LEU A 113 7.54 8.31 11.13
CA LEU A 113 8.93 8.41 11.60
C LEU A 113 9.32 7.28 12.54
N MET A 114 8.53 6.92 13.55
CA MET A 114 8.99 6.01 14.60
C MET A 114 8.19 4.71 14.64
N LYS A 115 8.69 3.69 13.94
CA LYS A 115 8.12 2.32 13.97
C LYS A 115 8.87 1.36 14.89
N ALA A 116 10.06 1.74 15.35
CA ALA A 116 10.89 0.94 16.25
C ALA A 116 11.28 1.78 17.47
N PRO A 117 11.41 1.17 18.66
CA PRO A 117 11.81 1.90 19.86
C PRO A 117 13.21 2.48 19.68
N PRO A 118 13.45 3.74 20.12
CA PRO A 118 14.77 4.35 20.03
C PRO A 118 15.74 3.65 20.99
N LYS A 119 16.93 3.28 20.49
CA LYS A 119 17.99 2.66 21.30
C LYS A 119 18.90 3.69 21.97
N LYS A 120 19.12 4.83 21.31
CA LYS A 120 19.99 5.93 21.74
C LYS A 120 19.38 7.25 21.27
N LEU A 121 19.52 8.31 22.08
CA LEU A 121 19.00 9.64 21.76
C LEU A 121 19.77 10.30 20.60
N TYR A 122 21.10 10.16 20.64
CA TYR A 122 22.01 10.68 19.62
C TYR A 122 22.77 9.55 18.95
N ILE A 123 22.90 9.64 17.63
CA ILE A 123 23.69 8.71 16.82
C ILE A 123 24.62 9.47 15.88
N GLN A 124 25.79 8.90 15.66
CA GLN A 124 26.72 9.34 14.63
C GLN A 124 26.35 8.65 13.33
N VAL A 125 26.36 9.42 12.24
CA VAL A 125 25.99 8.91 10.93
C VAL A 125 27.02 9.31 9.87
N ARG A 126 27.15 8.48 8.83
CA ARG A 126 28.00 8.75 7.66
C ARG A 126 27.14 8.97 6.43
N CYS A 127 27.40 10.05 5.71
CA CYS A 127 26.71 10.40 4.47
C CYS A 127 27.25 9.57 3.31
N ILE A 128 26.36 8.96 2.52
CA ILE A 128 26.73 8.24 1.29
C ILE A 128 26.74 9.19 0.10
N THR A 129 25.75 10.09 0.08
CA THR A 129 25.51 11.04 -1.00
C THR A 129 25.57 12.46 -0.46
N GLU A 130 26.05 13.36 -1.31
CA GLU A 130 26.06 14.78 -1.01
C GLU A 130 24.63 15.32 -1.09
N TYR A 131 24.14 15.86 0.02
CA TYR A 131 22.78 16.39 0.15
C TYR A 131 22.77 17.91 0.35
N GLY A 132 23.92 18.51 0.63
CA GLY A 132 24.04 19.94 0.91
C GLY A 132 23.60 20.27 2.34
N ARG A 133 22.88 21.38 2.52
CA ARG A 133 22.49 21.89 3.84
C ARG A 133 21.22 21.18 4.34
N LEU A 134 21.32 20.56 5.52
CA LEU A 134 20.22 19.94 6.24
C LEU A 134 19.90 20.75 7.49
N ASP A 135 18.66 21.18 7.63
CA ASP A 135 18.17 21.82 8.85
C ASP A 135 17.65 20.75 9.81
N LEU A 136 18.23 20.70 11.02
CA LEU A 136 17.76 19.85 12.10
C LEU A 136 16.59 20.52 12.82
N ASP A 137 15.75 19.70 13.45
CA ASP A 137 14.63 20.18 14.28
C ASP A 137 15.11 21.11 15.43
N ASP A 138 16.38 21.00 15.84
CA ASP A 138 17.02 21.84 16.87
C ASP A 138 17.48 23.22 16.34
N GLY A 139 17.16 23.56 15.09
CA GLY A 139 17.55 24.82 14.45
C GLY A 139 19.01 24.90 13.99
N THR A 140 19.78 23.83 14.19
CA THR A 140 21.15 23.73 13.69
C THR A 140 21.13 23.24 12.24
N SER A 141 21.89 23.89 11.35
CA SER A 141 22.03 23.43 9.96
C SER A 141 23.37 22.75 9.76
N VAL A 142 23.38 21.52 9.25
CA VAL A 142 24.60 20.75 8.96
C VAL A 142 24.76 20.56 7.47
N ILE A 143 25.99 20.73 6.96
CA ILE A 143 26.33 20.45 5.56
C ILE A 143 26.74 18.98 5.45
N LEU A 144 26.00 18.21 4.67
CA LEU A 144 26.23 16.80 4.40
C LEU A 144 27.04 16.67 3.09
N SER A 145 28.36 16.60 3.20
CA SER A 145 29.25 16.25 2.10
C SER A 145 29.47 14.73 2.03
N LYS A 146 29.80 14.22 0.84
CA LYS A 146 30.02 12.79 0.62
C LYS A 146 31.12 12.25 1.55
N ASP A 147 30.86 11.07 2.15
CA ASP A 147 31.75 10.36 3.08
C ASP A 147 32.07 11.11 4.39
N SER A 148 31.46 12.28 4.63
CA SER A 148 31.60 13.00 5.90
C SER A 148 30.90 12.28 7.04
N MET A 149 31.51 12.33 8.23
CA MET A 149 30.90 11.88 9.47
C MET A 149 30.29 13.08 10.19
N VAL A 150 29.00 13.00 10.50
CA VAL A 150 28.28 14.04 11.25
C VAL A 150 27.92 13.54 12.65
N ILE A 151 28.19 14.37 13.65
CA ILE A 151 27.97 14.14 15.08
C ILE A 151 27.28 15.39 15.66
N PRO A 152 26.30 15.29 16.58
CA PRO A 152 25.30 14.26 16.78
C PRO A 152 23.95 14.65 16.12
N ILE A 153 23.29 13.72 15.43
CA ILE A 153 21.95 13.96 14.89
C ILE A 153 20.92 13.25 15.78
N HIS A 154 19.85 13.96 16.14
CA HIS A 154 18.72 13.35 16.85
C HIS A 154 18.07 12.24 16.00
N MET A 155 17.72 11.12 16.63
CA MET A 155 17.24 9.91 15.95
C MET A 155 16.01 10.14 15.05
N SER A 156 15.14 11.11 15.36
CA SER A 156 13.96 11.46 14.55
C SER A 156 14.33 11.90 13.13
N ASN A 157 15.43 12.63 12.96
CA ASN A 157 15.85 13.23 11.69
C ASN A 157 16.58 12.24 10.79
N VAL A 158 17.23 11.23 11.38
CA VAL A 158 17.91 10.17 10.63
C VAL A 158 16.89 9.29 9.87
N ILE A 159 15.69 9.13 10.40
CA ILE A 159 14.65 8.32 9.75
C ILE A 159 14.08 9.01 8.50
N LYS A 160 14.06 10.35 8.47
CA LYS A 160 13.68 11.15 7.29
C LYS A 160 14.65 10.94 6.12
N LEU A 161 15.91 10.59 6.40
CA LEU A 161 17.03 10.55 5.44
C LEU A 161 17.50 9.12 5.12
N LYS A 162 16.65 8.11 5.34
CA LYS A 162 16.99 6.68 5.18
C LYS A 162 17.66 6.28 3.87
N GLN A 163 17.52 7.09 2.82
CA GLN A 163 18.09 6.83 1.49
C GLN A 163 19.45 7.51 1.25
N ILE A 164 19.88 8.40 2.15
CA ILE A 164 21.06 9.28 1.97
C ILE A 164 22.19 8.93 2.96
N ILE A 165 21.84 8.31 4.10
CA ILE A 165 22.73 8.17 5.25
C ILE A 165 22.83 6.70 5.70
N ILE A 166 24.05 6.24 6.00
CA ILE A 166 24.28 4.96 6.70
C ILE A 166 24.36 5.25 8.20
N CYS A 167 23.50 4.58 8.98
CA CYS A 167 23.68 4.47 10.42
C CYS A 167 24.88 3.54 10.70
N LEU A 168 26.07 4.11 10.83
CA LEU A 168 27.18 3.45 11.52
C LEU A 168 26.85 3.49 13.02
N CYS A 169 25.90 2.65 13.45
CA CYS A 169 25.95 2.18 14.82
C CYS A 169 27.25 1.37 14.91
N LEU A 170 28.31 1.99 15.45
CA LEU A 170 29.50 1.28 15.90
C LEU A 170 29.03 0.00 16.58
N ASN A 171 29.33 -1.13 15.94
CA ASN A 171 29.26 -2.45 16.53
C ASN A 171 30.24 -2.45 17.72
N ALA A 172 29.84 -1.88 18.85
CA ALA A 172 30.37 -2.26 20.13
C ALA A 172 29.60 -3.53 20.53
N LYS A 173 29.93 -4.64 19.85
CA LYS A 173 29.79 -5.96 20.45
C LYS A 173 30.86 -6.03 21.54
N ASN A 174 30.43 -5.90 22.78
CA ASN A 174 30.95 -6.72 23.86
C ASN A 174 29.85 -7.74 24.18
#